data_AF-A0A8S9ZZP1-F1
#
_entry.id   AF-A0A8S9ZZP1-F1
#
_cell.length_a   1.000
_cell.length_b   1.000
_cell.length_c   1.000
_cell.angle_alpha   90.00
_cell.angle_beta   90.00
_cell.angle_gamma   90.00
#
_symmetry.space_group_name_H-M   'P 1'
#
loop_
_entity.id
_entity.type
_entity.pdbx_description
1 polymer ?
#
loop_
_entity_poly.entity_id
_entity_poly.type
_entity_poly.pdbx_seq_one_letter_code
_entity_poly.pdbx_strand_id
1 'polypeptide(L)'
;MSNEEAFCQRFFAFSKRVPKDVKRFCGICRQHGKMEETRGHICEFKDCECQKCNLVRSRRLVMSQQIRLRRAQDKRFQRTDRPEDADVIPLLTTQQQQQQQQLIEY
;
A
#
# COMPACT_ATOMS: atom_id res chain seq x y z
N MET A 1 -33.91 14.09 11.92
CA MET A 1 -32.66 13.89 11.17
C MET A 1 -31.80 12.94 12.01
N SER A 2 -31.68 11.70 11.56
CA SER A 2 -31.39 10.51 12.38
C SER A 2 -29.93 10.42 12.83
N ASN A 3 -29.73 10.07 14.11
CA ASN A 3 -28.46 9.85 14.81
C ASN A 3 -27.57 8.72 14.23
N GLU A 4 -27.91 8.12 13.09
CA GLU A 4 -27.20 6.99 12.50
C GLU A 4 -25.96 7.41 11.70
N GLU A 5 -25.97 8.59 11.07
CA GLU A 5 -24.83 9.10 10.28
C GLU A 5 -23.61 9.40 11.17
N ALA A 6 -23.83 9.85 12.41
CA ALA A 6 -22.78 10.12 13.40
C ALA A 6 -22.10 8.84 13.93
N PHE A 7 -22.82 7.72 13.97
CA PHE A 7 -22.29 6.43 14.41
C PHE A 7 -21.37 5.80 13.35
N CYS A 8 -21.74 5.97 12.08
CA CYS A 8 -20.97 5.53 10.92
C CYS A 8 -19.58 6.20 10.85
N GLN A 9 -19.52 7.52 11.09
CA GLN A 9 -18.25 8.27 11.11
C GLN A 9 -17.30 7.79 12.22
N ARG A 10 -17.81 7.38 13.39
CA ARG A 10 -16.98 6.87 14.49
C ARG A 10 -16.39 5.51 14.17
N PHE A 11 -17.19 4.57 13.66
CA PHE A 11 -16.75 3.19 13.43
C PHE A 11 -15.51 3.10 12.52
N PHE A 12 -15.47 3.87 11.43
CA PHE A 12 -14.33 3.88 10.50
C PHE A 12 -13.06 4.53 11.06
N ALA A 13 -13.16 5.40 12.06
CA ALA A 13 -12.01 6.05 12.68
C ALA A 13 -11.28 5.15 13.69
N PHE A 14 -11.99 4.25 14.37
CA PHE A 14 -11.39 3.34 15.35
C PHE A 14 -10.51 2.26 14.70
N SER A 15 -10.88 1.75 13.53
CA SER A 15 -10.17 0.65 12.85
C SER A 15 -8.82 1.04 12.23
N LYS A 16 -8.55 2.34 12.02
CA LYS A 16 -7.29 2.82 11.43
C LYS A 16 -6.13 2.92 12.44
N ARG A 17 -6.37 2.68 13.74
CA ARG A 17 -5.32 2.77 14.77
C ARG A 17 -4.47 1.50 14.79
N VAL A 18 -3.32 1.55 14.12
CA VAL A 18 -2.26 0.54 14.30
C VAL A 18 -1.71 0.66 15.73
N PRO A 19 -1.66 -0.42 16.54
CA PRO A 19 -1.07 -0.36 17.87
C PRO A 19 0.38 0.13 17.79
N LYS A 20 0.77 1.00 18.72
CA LYS A 20 2.08 1.68 18.70
C LYS A 20 3.27 0.70 18.80
N ASP A 21 3.04 -0.47 19.40
CA ASP A 21 4.09 -1.43 19.75
C ASP A 21 4.19 -2.64 18.80
N VAL A 22 3.59 -2.57 17.61
CA VAL A 22 3.75 -3.63 16.61
C VAL A 22 5.16 -3.60 16.03
N LYS A 23 6.02 -4.50 16.53
CA LYS A 23 7.35 -4.76 15.95
C LYS A 23 7.20 -5.26 14.51
N ARG A 24 8.02 -4.70 13.61
CA ARG A 24 8.02 -5.09 12.19
C ARG A 24 9.38 -5.63 11.80
N PHE A 25 9.42 -6.82 11.22
CA PHE A 25 10.67 -7.46 10.77
C PHE A 25 10.98 -7.20 9.31
N CYS A 26 12.27 -7.19 8.96
CA CYS A 26 12.73 -6.96 7.61
C CYS A 26 12.34 -8.14 6.71
N GLY A 27 11.47 -7.89 5.73
CA GLY A 27 11.03 -8.91 4.78
C GLY A 27 12.14 -9.49 3.88
N ILE A 28 13.26 -8.78 3.71
CA ILE A 28 14.43 -9.29 2.96
C ILE A 28 15.23 -10.25 3.84
N CYS A 29 15.59 -9.84 5.07
CA CYS A 29 16.29 -10.73 6.02
C CYS A 29 15.50 -12.02 6.28
N ARG A 30 14.17 -11.90 6.43
CA ARG A 30 13.29 -13.07 6.65
C ARG A 30 13.39 -14.10 5.53
N GLN A 31 13.64 -13.64 4.30
CA GLN A 31 13.76 -14.50 3.14
C GLN A 31 15.05 -15.34 3.13
N HIS A 32 16.04 -14.91 3.91
CA HIS A 32 17.30 -15.62 4.18
C HIS A 32 17.32 -16.29 5.56
N GLY A 33 16.17 -16.40 6.24
CA GLY A 33 16.06 -17.04 7.56
C GLY A 33 16.48 -16.15 8.75
N LYS A 34 16.80 -14.87 8.54
CA LYS A 34 17.13 -13.93 9.62
C LYS A 34 15.92 -13.08 10.02
N MET A 35 15.67 -12.94 11.33
CA MET A 35 14.54 -12.18 11.87
C MET A 35 14.99 -10.86 12.48
N GLU A 36 15.42 -9.94 11.63
CA GLU A 36 15.88 -8.61 12.06
C GLU A 36 14.72 -7.61 12.15
N GLU A 37 14.67 -6.82 13.22
CA GLU A 37 13.69 -5.73 13.33
C GLU A 37 14.00 -4.64 12.30
N THR A 38 12.98 -4.13 11.61
CA THR A 38 13.15 -3.15 10.53
C THR A 38 13.71 -1.83 11.06
N ARG A 39 13.33 -1.43 12.28
CA ARG A 39 13.78 -0.18 12.91
C ARG A 39 15.25 -0.30 13.29
N GLY A 40 16.11 0.52 12.68
CA GLY A 40 17.51 0.67 13.08
C GLY A 40 18.48 -0.42 12.59
N HIS A 41 18.02 -1.50 11.96
CA HIS A 41 18.93 -2.51 11.42
C HIS A 41 19.64 -2.06 10.13
N ILE A 42 20.84 -2.57 9.94
CA ILE A 42 21.59 -2.49 8.67
C ILE A 42 21.39 -3.84 7.96
N CYS A 43 20.71 -3.83 6.82
CA CYS A 43 20.37 -5.06 6.11
C CYS A 43 21.58 -5.64 5.39
N GLU A 44 22.07 -6.79 5.87
CA GLU A 44 23.16 -7.54 5.22
C GLU A 44 22.82 -7.98 3.78
N PHE A 45 21.54 -8.23 3.51
CA PHE A 45 21.04 -8.72 2.22
C PHE A 45 20.41 -7.61 1.36
N LYS A 46 20.72 -6.34 1.64
CA LYS A 46 20.12 -5.18 0.96
C LYS A 46 20.17 -5.31 -0.56
N ASP A 47 21.30 -5.79 -1.07
CA ASP A 47 21.61 -5.88 -2.49
C ASP A 47 21.48 -7.34 -3.02
N CYS A 48 20.85 -8.25 -2.26
CA CYS A 48 20.65 -9.62 -2.73
C CYS A 48 19.65 -9.68 -3.89
N GLU A 49 20.00 -10.34 -5.00
CA GLU A 49 19.16 -10.44 -6.21
C GLU A 49 18.47 -11.79 -6.40
N CYS A 50 18.37 -12.62 -5.36
CA CYS A 50 17.65 -13.89 -5.48
C CYS A 50 16.15 -13.67 -5.81
N GLN A 51 15.53 -14.62 -6.53
CA GLN A 51 14.11 -14.54 -6.96
C GLN A 51 13.17 -14.16 -5.81
N LYS A 52 13.42 -14.81 -4.68
CA LYS A 52 12.78 -14.65 -3.40
C LYS A 52 12.83 -13.20 -2.87
N CYS A 53 13.95 -12.49 -3.01
CA CYS A 53 14.09 -11.07 -2.62
C CYS A 53 13.49 -10.12 -3.65
N ASN A 54 13.62 -10.43 -4.94
CA ASN A 54 13.00 -9.65 -6.00
C ASN A 54 11.48 -9.62 -5.85
N LEU A 55 10.85 -10.75 -5.48
CA LEU A 55 9.42 -10.80 -5.15
C LEU A 55 9.03 -9.85 -4.01
N VAL A 56 9.85 -9.78 -2.95
CA VAL A 56 9.63 -8.84 -1.83
C VAL A 56 9.75 -7.39 -2.29
N ARG A 57 10.71 -7.07 -3.17
CA ARG A 57 10.85 -5.72 -3.75
C ARG A 57 9.64 -5.35 -4.60
N SER A 58 9.21 -6.22 -5.51
CA SER A 58 8.02 -6.00 -6.34
C SER A 58 6.77 -5.78 -5.49
N ARG A 59 6.57 -6.60 -4.45
CA ARG A 59 5.46 -6.41 -3.49
C ARG A 59 5.53 -5.04 -2.80
N ARG A 60 6.71 -4.61 -2.35
CA ARG A 60 6.88 -3.28 -1.72
C ARG A 60 6.56 -2.15 -2.68
N LEU A 61 6.92 -2.28 -3.96
CA LEU A 61 6.57 -1.29 -5.00
C LEU A 61 5.06 -1.17 -5.16
N VAL A 62 4.35 -2.29 -5.31
CA VAL A 62 2.87 -2.30 -5.42
C VAL A 62 2.24 -1.69 -4.17
N MET A 63 2.66 -2.12 -2.97
CA MET A 63 2.13 -1.57 -1.73
C MET A 63 2.39 -0.08 -1.57
N SER A 64 3.57 0.42 -1.98
CA SER A 64 3.90 1.84 -1.98
C SER A 64 2.95 2.65 -2.87
N GLN A 65 2.69 2.15 -4.08
CA GLN A 65 1.74 2.76 -5.01
C GLN A 65 0.32 2.77 -4.45
N GLN A 66 -0.15 1.63 -3.93
CA GLN A 66 -1.48 1.51 -3.31
C GLN A 66 -1.64 2.44 -2.10
N ILE A 67 -0.64 2.53 -1.22
CA ILE A 67 -0.66 3.44 -0.06
C ILE A 67 -0.73 4.90 -0.52
N ARG A 68 0.03 5.27 -1.56
CA ARG A 68 -0.01 6.62 -2.13
C ARG A 68 -1.40 6.95 -2.66
N LEU A 69 -2.01 6.06 -3.44
CA LEU A 69 -3.36 6.23 -3.98
C LEU A 69 -4.39 6.38 -2.86
N ARG A 70 -4.36 5.47 -1.88
CA ARG A 70 -5.27 5.54 -0.73
C ARG A 70 -5.15 6.83 0.05
N ARG A 71 -3.93 7.32 0.27
CA ARG A 71 -3.70 8.63 0.93
C ARG A 71 -4.23 9.80 0.11
N ALA A 72 -4.14 9.73 -1.22
CA ALA A 72 -4.70 10.74 -2.11
C ALA A 72 -6.24 10.74 -2.04
N GLN A 73 -6.87 9.56 -2.08
CA GLN A 73 -8.33 9.39 -1.94
C GLN A 73 -8.81 9.88 -0.57
N ASP A 74 -8.18 9.46 0.53
CA ASP A 74 -8.50 9.91 1.89
C ASP A 74 -8.38 11.46 2.02
N LYS A 75 -7.40 12.07 1.34
CA LYS A 75 -7.23 13.54 1.31
C LYS A 75 -8.32 14.25 0.50
N ARG A 76 -8.80 13.67 -0.60
CA ARG A 76 -9.92 14.22 -1.38
C ARG A 76 -11.23 14.08 -0.63
N PHE A 77 -11.49 12.91 -0.05
CA PHE A 77 -12.67 12.64 0.77
C PHE A 77 -12.84 13.64 1.93
N GLN A 78 -11.74 14.11 2.54
CA GLN A 78 -11.81 15.15 3.59
C GLN A 78 -12.21 16.54 3.07
N ARG A 79 -12.24 16.76 1.76
CA ARG A 79 -12.42 18.07 1.11
C ARG A 79 -13.66 18.13 0.22
N THR A 80 -14.26 16.99 -0.10
CA THR A 80 -15.46 16.87 -0.94
C THR A 80 -16.62 16.38 -0.08
N ASP A 81 -17.82 16.89 -0.37
CA ASP A 81 -19.09 16.48 0.24
C ASP A 81 -19.70 15.28 -0.49
N ARG A 82 -19.44 15.14 -1.79
CA ARG A 82 -19.90 14.01 -2.62
C ARG A 82 -18.86 12.88 -2.66
N PRO A 83 -19.27 11.61 -2.48
CA PRO A 83 -18.36 10.46 -2.53
C PRO A 83 -17.69 10.22 -3.89
N GLU A 84 -18.41 10.43 -5.00
CA GLU A 84 -17.87 10.24 -6.35
C GLU A 84 -16.65 11.13 -6.66
N ASP A 85 -16.61 12.33 -6.07
CA ASP A 85 -15.52 13.28 -6.27
C ASP A 85 -14.25 12.92 -5.46
N ALA A 86 -14.36 11.97 -4.53
CA ALA A 86 -13.25 11.53 -3.69
C ALA A 86 -12.34 10.52 -4.40
N ASP A 87 -12.84 9.84 -5.44
CA ASP A 87 -12.10 8.77 -6.11
C ASP A 87 -10.88 9.28 -6.87
N VAL A 88 -9.79 8.51 -6.77
CA VAL A 88 -8.52 8.76 -7.47
C VAL A 88 -8.21 7.55 -8.33
N ILE A 89 -8.68 7.60 -9.58
CA ILE A 89 -8.38 6.57 -10.57
C ILE A 89 -7.02 6.90 -11.19
N PRO A 90 -6.00 6.04 -11.04
CA PRO A 90 -4.75 6.22 -11.75
C PRO A 90 -5.01 6.00 -13.25
N LEU A 91 -4.77 7.02 -14.07
CA LEU A 91 -4.73 6.86 -15.51
C LEU A 91 -3.50 6.00 -15.84
N LEU A 92 -3.72 4.82 -16.41
CA LEU A 92 -2.65 4.03 -17.03
C LEU A 92 -2.03 4.90 -18.13
N THR A 93 -0.71 4.96 -18.17
CA THR A 93 -0.03 5.63 -19.29
C THR A 93 -0.29 4.85 -20.58
N THR A 94 -0.31 5.54 -21.72
CA THR A 94 -0.56 4.92 -23.03
C THR A 94 0.38 3.73 -23.31
N GLN A 95 1.63 3.82 -22.85
CA GLN A 95 2.62 2.74 -22.97
C GLN A 95 2.28 1.49 -22.13
N GLN A 96 1.71 1.66 -20.93
CA GLN A 96 1.29 0.54 -20.08
C GLN A 96 0.07 -0.19 -20.65
N GLN A 97 -0.84 0.54 -21.30
CA GLN A 97 -1.99 -0.04 -21.99
C GLN A 97 -1.56 -0.88 -23.20
N GLN A 98 -0.61 -0.38 -24.01
CA GLN A 98 -0.08 -1.12 -25.15
C GLN A 98 0.67 -2.40 -24.75
N GLN A 99 1.48 -2.34 -23.69
CA GLN A 99 2.17 -3.54 -23.15
C GLN A 99 1.19 -4.59 -22.61
N GLN A 100 0.08 -4.17 -21.97
CA GLN A 100 -0.94 -5.11 -21.50
C GLN A 100 -1.68 -5.80 -22.64
N GLN A 101 -2.00 -5.08 -23.73
CA GLN A 101 -2.66 -5.67 -24.89
C GLN A 101 -1.79 -6.74 -25.56
N GLN A 102 -0.49 -6.50 -25.68
CA GLN A 102 0.46 -7.45 -26.29
C GLN A 102 0.67 -8.74 -25.49
N LEU A 103 0.45 -8.72 -24.16
CA LEU A 103 0.56 -9.90 -23.30
C LEU A 103 -0.69 -10.80 -23.29
N ILE A 104 -1.81 -10.30 -23.80
CA ILE A 104 -3.09 -11.04 -23.85
C ILE A 104 -3.25 -11.79 -25.18
N GLU A 105 -2.46 -11.46 -26.21
CA GLU A 105 -2.51 -12.08 -27.54
C GLU A 105 -1.66 -13.37 -27.70
N TYR A 106 -1.17 -13.95 -26.59
CA TYR A 106 -0.48 -15.25 -26.55
C TYR A 106 -1.12 -16.19 -25.53
#